data_AF-A0A0P1IAX6-F1
#
_entry.id   AF-A0A0P1IAX6-F1
#
_cell.length_a   1.000
_cell.length_b   1.000
_cell.length_c   1.000
_cell.angle_alpha   90.00
_cell.angle_beta   90.00
_cell.angle_gamma   90.00
#
_symmetry.space_group_name_H-M   'P 1'
#
loop_
_entity.id
_entity.type
_entity.pdbx_description
1 polymer ?
#
loop_
_entity_poly.entity_id
_entity_poly.type
_entity_poly.pdbx_seq_one_letter_code
_entity_poly.pdbx_strand_id
1 'polypeptide(L)'
;MDPWYSLGKADMLDVAFMGLHVGQLSSRIDMAWCFDAVTENSARILGLEGYGVAKGCAVNFVLLQACDKVEAIRLRAHRLAVVRKGRVIVRSAP
;
A
#
# COMPACT_ATOMS: atom_id res chain seq x y z
N MET A 1 -1.83 -14.50 -17.62
CA MET A 1 -2.61 -15.17 -16.56
C MET A 1 -1.98 -16.53 -16.37
N ASP A 2 -1.54 -16.83 -15.16
CA ASP A 2 -0.98 -18.14 -14.85
C ASP A 2 -2.10 -19.10 -14.37
N PRO A 3 -1.91 -20.43 -14.46
CA PRO A 3 -2.91 -21.41 -14.05
C PRO A 3 -3.08 -21.57 -12.54
N TRP A 4 -2.31 -20.85 -11.70
CA TRP A 4 -2.40 -20.96 -10.24
C TRP A 4 -3.38 -19.95 -9.65
N TYR A 5 -3.50 -18.75 -10.22
CA TYR A 5 -4.45 -17.75 -9.76
C TYR A 5 -4.96 -16.86 -10.89
N SER A 6 -6.23 -17.04 -11.26
CA SER A 6 -6.88 -16.31 -12.37
C SER A 6 -7.38 -14.91 -12.00
N LEU A 7 -7.29 -14.52 -10.73
CA LEU A 7 -7.77 -13.23 -10.23
C LEU A 7 -6.60 -12.26 -9.96
N GLY A 8 -6.92 -11.02 -9.59
CA GLY A 8 -5.96 -10.05 -9.09
C GLY A 8 -5.63 -8.90 -10.06
N LYS A 9 -5.30 -7.75 -9.48
CA LYS A 9 -4.96 -6.50 -10.18
C LYS A 9 -3.55 -5.99 -9.84
N ALA A 10 -2.75 -6.82 -9.17
CA ALA A 10 -1.47 -6.43 -8.59
C ALA A 10 -1.57 -5.22 -7.64
N ASP A 11 -2.64 -5.17 -6.85
CA ASP A 11 -2.97 -4.08 -5.97
C ASP A 11 -2.83 -4.50 -4.49
N MET A 12 -1.87 -3.90 -3.78
CA MET A 12 -1.62 -4.22 -2.38
C MET A 12 -2.71 -3.74 -1.40
N LEU A 13 -3.50 -2.72 -1.76
CA LEU A 13 -4.67 -2.33 -0.96
C LEU A 13 -5.79 -3.35 -1.11
N ASP A 14 -5.96 -3.98 -2.28
CA ASP A 14 -6.88 -5.11 -2.45
C ASP A 14 -6.45 -6.31 -1.62
N VAL A 15 -5.14 -6.62 -1.58
CA VAL A 15 -4.60 -7.71 -0.76
C VAL A 15 -4.80 -7.43 0.72
N ALA A 16 -4.51 -6.21 1.20
CA ALA A 16 -4.75 -5.83 2.60
C ALA A 16 -6.25 -5.86 2.94
N PHE A 17 -7.10 -5.38 2.03
CA PHE A 17 -8.56 -5.40 2.19
C PHE A 17 -9.08 -6.85 2.30
N MET A 18 -8.60 -7.78 1.48
CA MET A 18 -8.99 -9.18 1.61
C MET A 18 -8.44 -9.79 2.91
N GLY A 19 -7.16 -9.53 3.21
CA GLY A 19 -6.46 -10.07 4.38
C GLY A 19 -7.15 -9.70 5.70
N LEU A 20 -7.62 -8.45 5.85
CA LEU A 20 -8.30 -8.04 7.08
C LEU A 20 -9.62 -8.78 7.32
N HIS A 21 -10.34 -9.17 6.25
CA HIS A 21 -11.59 -9.93 6.40
C HIS A 21 -11.28 -11.36 6.83
N VAL A 22 -10.30 -11.99 6.19
CA VAL A 22 -9.88 -13.36 6.52
C VAL A 22 -9.33 -13.42 7.95
N GLY A 23 -8.55 -12.42 8.36
CA GLY A 23 -7.94 -12.36 9.69
C GLY A 23 -8.85 -11.81 10.80
N GLN A 24 -10.09 -11.42 10.49
CA GLN A 24 -11.00 -10.76 11.45
C GLN A 24 -10.41 -9.48 12.09
N LEU A 25 -9.68 -8.70 11.29
CA LEU A 25 -8.87 -7.54 11.68
C LEU A 25 -9.61 -6.22 11.38
N SER A 26 -10.85 -6.08 11.86
CA SER A 26 -11.73 -4.95 11.51
C SER A 26 -11.66 -3.77 12.49
N SER A 27 -10.85 -3.82 13.55
CA SER A 27 -10.64 -2.65 14.40
C SER A 27 -9.77 -1.61 13.69
N ARG A 28 -9.84 -0.34 14.11
CA ARG A 28 -9.01 0.73 13.52
C ARG A 28 -7.50 0.45 13.62
N ILE A 29 -7.08 -0.14 14.75
CA ILE A 29 -5.68 -0.49 14.99
C ILE A 29 -5.27 -1.62 14.04
N ASP A 30 -6.10 -2.64 13.90
CA ASP A 30 -5.80 -3.78 13.04
C ASP A 30 -5.80 -3.39 11.56
N MET A 31 -6.71 -2.51 11.13
CA MET A 31 -6.73 -1.98 9.77
C MET A 31 -5.48 -1.15 9.48
N ALA A 32 -5.05 -0.31 10.42
CA ALA A 32 -3.78 0.42 10.28
C ALA A 32 -2.59 -0.55 10.17
N TRP A 33 -2.58 -1.61 10.97
CA TRP A 33 -1.58 -2.66 10.88
C TRP A 33 -1.61 -3.42 9.55
N CYS A 34 -2.79 -3.68 8.98
CA CYS A 34 -2.92 -4.30 7.65
C CYS A 34 -2.29 -3.43 6.54
N PHE A 35 -2.34 -2.11 6.68
CA PHE A 35 -1.64 -1.19 5.78
C PHE A 35 -0.12 -1.33 5.93
N ASP A 36 0.35 -1.43 7.17
CA ASP A 36 1.77 -1.61 7.49
C ASP A 36 2.29 -2.98 7.04
N ALA A 37 1.45 -4.01 7.07
CA ALA A 37 1.74 -5.35 6.57
C ALA A 37 2.18 -5.31 5.09
N VAL A 38 1.49 -4.52 4.27
CA VAL A 38 1.77 -4.39 2.83
C VAL A 38 2.74 -3.25 2.49
N THR A 39 3.32 -2.60 3.49
CA THR A 39 4.30 -1.51 3.30
C THR A 39 5.55 -1.76 4.15
N GLU A 40 5.62 -1.17 5.35
CA GLU A 40 6.81 -1.18 6.22
C GLU A 40 7.24 -2.59 6.64
N ASN A 41 6.28 -3.47 6.95
CA ASN A 41 6.59 -4.84 7.35
C ASN A 41 7.20 -5.64 6.21
N SER A 42 6.63 -5.51 5.00
CA SER A 42 7.18 -6.12 3.79
C SER A 42 8.58 -5.59 3.45
N ALA A 43 8.80 -4.27 3.58
CA ALA A 43 10.11 -3.67 3.36
C ALA A 43 11.17 -4.19 4.34
N ARG A 44 10.80 -4.38 5.61
CA ARG A 44 11.68 -4.96 6.64
C ARG A 44 12.02 -6.42 6.35
N ILE A 45 11.03 -7.23 5.95
CA ILE A 45 11.24 -8.63 5.56
C ILE A 45 12.23 -8.74 4.40
N LEU A 46 12.15 -7.82 3.44
CA LEU A 46 13.06 -7.76 2.28
C LEU A 46 14.42 -7.12 2.59
N GLY A 47 14.65 -6.59 3.80
CA GLY A 47 15.88 -5.91 4.16
C GLY A 47 16.12 -4.61 3.40
N LEU A 48 15.06 -3.88 3.02
CA LEU A 48 15.21 -2.64 2.25
C LEU A 48 15.73 -1.50 3.13
N GLU A 49 16.90 -0.97 2.76
CA GLU A 49 17.46 0.23 3.35
C GLU A 49 16.87 1.51 2.74
N GLY A 50 16.73 2.57 3.54
CA GLY A 50 16.20 3.85 3.09
C GLY A 50 14.74 3.83 2.62
N TYR A 51 13.95 2.87 3.12
CA TYR A 51 12.50 2.78 2.88
C TYR A 51 11.71 3.60 3.89
N GLY A 52 10.71 4.34 3.40
CA GLY A 52 9.79 5.12 4.23
C GLY A 52 9.70 6.58 3.78
N VAL A 53 8.81 7.34 4.42
CA VAL A 53 8.61 8.77 4.16
C VAL A 53 9.27 9.58 5.28
N ALA A 54 10.60 9.60 5.27
CA ALA A 54 11.41 10.33 6.24
C ALA A 54 12.63 10.97 5.57
N LYS A 55 13.22 11.97 6.23
CA LYS A 55 14.48 12.57 5.78
C LYS A 55 15.58 11.50 5.70
N GLY A 56 16.37 11.52 4.63
CA GLY A 56 17.42 10.53 4.37
C GLY A 56 16.93 9.25 3.67
N CYS A 57 15.63 9.00 3.59
CA CYS A 57 15.08 7.89 2.80
C CYS A 57 15.06 8.25 1.30
N ALA A 58 15.02 7.21 0.46
CA ALA A 58 14.87 7.40 -0.96
C ALA A 58 13.49 8.02 -1.27
N VAL A 59 13.45 8.96 -2.23
CA VAL A 59 12.22 9.68 -2.61
C VAL A 59 11.32 8.79 -3.47
N ASN A 60 10.70 7.80 -2.82
CA ASN A 60 9.80 6.80 -3.39
C ASN A 60 8.52 6.76 -2.57
N PHE A 61 7.39 7.17 -3.17
CA PHE A 61 6.10 7.11 -2.49
C PHE A 61 4.95 7.06 -3.50
N VAL A 62 3.77 6.70 -2.99
CA VAL A 62 2.52 6.73 -3.73
C VAL A 62 1.59 7.71 -3.03
N LEU A 63 1.01 8.63 -3.80
CA LEU A 63 0.00 9.56 -3.30
C LEU A 63 -1.38 8.92 -3.45
N LEU A 64 -2.04 8.68 -2.32
CA LEU A 64 -3.38 8.08 -2.26
C LEU A 64 -4.43 9.16 -2.00
N GLN A 65 -5.61 9.00 -2.60
CA GLN A 65 -6.79 9.82 -2.32
C GLN A 65 -7.50 9.32 -1.06
N ALA A 66 -6.84 9.49 0.09
CA ALA A 66 -7.34 9.10 1.41
C ALA A 66 -6.68 9.96 2.50
N CYS A 67 -7.39 10.16 3.60
CA CYS A 67 -6.94 10.95 4.74
C CYS A 67 -6.01 10.15 5.66
N ASP A 68 -6.18 8.83 5.74
CA ASP A 68 -5.40 7.96 6.62
C ASP A 68 -5.32 6.51 6.10
N LYS A 69 -4.58 5.66 6.82
CA LYS A 69 -4.36 4.24 6.51
C LYS A 69 -5.67 3.43 6.48
N VAL A 70 -6.59 3.75 7.40
CA VAL A 70 -7.89 3.06 7.52
C VAL A 70 -8.76 3.38 6.32
N GLU A 71 -8.86 4.66 5.96
CA GLU A 71 -9.58 5.11 4.76
C GLU A 71 -8.95 4.56 3.49
N ALA A 72 -7.62 4.54 3.39
CA ALA A 72 -6.90 4.00 2.24
C ALA A 72 -7.31 2.55 1.94
N ILE A 73 -7.40 1.70 2.97
CA ILE A 73 -7.86 0.32 2.82
C ILE A 73 -9.37 0.25 2.60
N ARG A 74 -10.17 0.92 3.45
CA ARG A 74 -11.64 0.88 3.40
C ARG A 74 -12.19 1.23 2.02
N LEU A 75 -11.61 2.26 1.39
CA LEU A 75 -12.02 2.74 0.08
C LEU A 75 -11.26 2.08 -1.07
N ARG A 76 -10.21 1.30 -0.80
CA ARG A 76 -9.22 0.89 -1.81
C ARG A 76 -8.77 2.10 -2.63
N ALA A 77 -8.23 3.08 -1.91
CA ALA A 77 -8.10 4.45 -2.38
C ALA A 77 -7.38 4.55 -3.73
N HIS A 78 -7.85 5.51 -4.53
CA HIS A 78 -7.29 5.78 -5.84
C HIS A 78 -5.86 6.36 -5.73
N ARG A 79 -5.01 6.03 -6.72
CA ARG A 79 -3.60 6.44 -6.75
C ARG A 79 -3.49 7.65 -7.65
N LEU A 80 -3.28 8.81 -7.05
CA LEU A 80 -3.17 10.07 -7.77
C LEU A 80 -1.81 10.21 -8.45
N ALA A 81 -0.75 9.72 -7.80
CA ALA A 81 0.60 9.74 -8.36
C ALA A 81 1.49 8.64 -7.79
N VAL A 82 2.48 8.23 -8.58
CA VAL A 82 3.60 7.39 -8.13
C VAL A 82 4.90 8.16 -8.38
N VAL A 83 5.70 8.29 -7.33
CA VAL A 83 7.01 8.94 -7.37
C VAL A 83 8.10 7.91 -7.13
N ARG A 84 9.09 7.88 -8.02
CA ARG A 84 10.26 7.00 -7.93
C ARG A 84 11.53 7.83 -8.13
N LYS A 85 12.47 7.75 -7.19
CA LYS A 85 13.73 8.52 -7.19
C LYS A 85 13.50 10.01 -7.47
N GLY A 86 12.49 10.59 -6.83
CA GLY A 86 12.13 12.00 -6.96
C GLY A 86 11.43 12.40 -8.27
N ARG A 87 11.14 11.44 -9.16
CA ARG A 87 10.42 11.71 -10.41
C ARG A 87 9.01 11.13 -10.35
N VAL A 88 8.03 11.92 -10.77
CA VAL A 88 6.67 11.42 -10.97
C VAL A 88 6.67 10.53 -12.21
N ILE A 89 6.34 9.25 -12.04
CA ILE A 89 6.31 8.25 -13.13
C ILE A 89 4.88 7.90 -13.57
N VAL A 90 3.88 8.15 -12.72
CA VAL A 90 2.47 7.93 -13.01
C VAL A 90 1.68 9.10 -12.43
N ARG A 91 0.64 9.54 -13.15
CA ARG A 91 -0.38 10.48 -12.69
C ARG A 91 -1.75 9.98 -13.12
N SER A 92 -2.74 10.20 -12.27
CA SER A 92 -4.14 9.87 -12.54
C SER A 92 -5.03 11.05 -12.18
N ALA A 93 -6.17 11.21 -12.86
CA ALA A 93 -7.17 12.20 -12.48
C ALA A 93 -7.80 11.85 -11.12
N PRO A 94 -8.19 12.83 -10.28
CA PRO A 94 -8.87 12.58 -9.02
C PRO A 94 -10.23 11.89 -9.16
#